data_AF-A0A7X9CH41-F1
#
_entry.id   AF-A0A7X9CH41-F1
#
_cell.length_a   1.000
_cell.length_b   1.000
_cell.length_c   1.000
_cell.angle_alpha   90.00
_cell.angle_beta   90.00
_cell.angle_gamma   90.00
#
_symmetry.space_group_name_H-M   'P 1'
#
loop_
_entity.id
_entity.type
_entity.pdbx_description
1 polymer ?
#
loop_
_entity_poly.entity_id
_entity_poly.type
_entity_poly.pdbx_seq_one_letter_code
_entity_poly.pdbx_strand_id
1 'polypeptide(L)'
;EVVKTAADYSMTGLSLFGGQYVNNVYQGVTGYIEGGPRGAFLNVAGAYNTATGIAVDGFKGFEEAVNKGGSITEGLQGAAWEASIGYIRDKAIAFGAGKISTKFARPNGELATLDGPNAPKAAQGDATTTARKKAVAAKDIDDFNRPLTTEEIAVYREQVSDGRIKVNSYRKTFEKLEQARKAGAPVQDIRQILAELDDRSAKIHSSPQAKMIMKTLQKDPSNLEMIKRYSNSMDRVHQKVENRFQDEMAAAGWSREELEPIRNRPDPAELQRAREKQARGEMVQAEDLLGTKTVNMDYDIGIKVKTGADGRPISPMKNGEPTSVVAWHAEAQEAWERAYRAETGQSPTHSWENITHAKLGDAYRDLSVLQKNGILHANKAWAGQTADVTYFKATHLRGEVEFQRVEKYVEIARGTAKDYRTKMNPLLDSKKPQTGTASHEAWQKHKEYWEKVYSVMDRMGSGRTDPMSADREIRELTGGKSLMEVTFDLRNFMESLMIL
;
A
#
# COMPACT_ATOMS: atom_id res chain seq x y z
N GLU A 1 -49.05 -1.47 12.14
CA GLU A 1 -48.39 -0.94 13.35
C GLU A 1 -48.02 -2.02 14.37
N VAL A 2 -48.92 -2.91 14.79
CA VAL A 2 -48.65 -3.96 15.81
C VAL A 2 -47.47 -4.90 15.45
N VAL A 3 -47.33 -5.27 14.17
CA VAL A 3 -46.21 -6.09 13.67
C VAL A 3 -44.87 -5.35 13.69
N LYS A 4 -44.88 -4.03 13.43
CA LYS A 4 -43.70 -3.15 13.44
C LYS A 4 -43.20 -2.97 14.87
N THR A 5 -44.12 -2.66 15.80
CA THR A 5 -43.80 -2.53 17.22
C THR A 5 -43.30 -3.84 17.82
N ALA A 6 -43.86 -4.99 17.44
CA ALA A 6 -43.37 -6.30 17.88
C ALA A 6 -41.98 -6.64 17.31
N ALA A 7 -41.69 -6.27 16.06
CA ALA A 7 -40.37 -6.42 15.45
C ALA A 7 -39.33 -5.48 16.10
N ASP A 8 -39.67 -4.22 16.37
CA ASP A 8 -38.80 -3.24 17.03
C ASP A 8 -38.44 -3.66 18.47
N TYR A 9 -39.39 -4.19 19.25
CA TYR A 9 -39.13 -4.71 20.60
C TYR A 9 -38.35 -6.03 20.60
N SER A 10 -38.66 -6.94 19.67
CA SER A 10 -37.94 -8.22 19.54
C SER A 10 -36.48 -8.00 19.10
N MET A 11 -36.24 -7.01 18.25
CA MET A 11 -34.90 -6.63 17.76
C MET A 11 -34.10 -5.83 18.79
N THR A 12 -34.75 -5.04 19.64
CA THR A 12 -34.11 -4.45 20.84
C THR A 12 -33.73 -5.54 21.85
N GLY A 13 -34.54 -6.59 21.97
CA GLY A 13 -34.21 -7.78 22.75
C GLY A 13 -33.06 -8.59 22.16
N LEU A 14 -33.02 -8.77 20.85
CA LEU A 14 -31.95 -9.51 20.15
C LEU A 14 -30.63 -8.72 20.06
N SER A 15 -30.67 -7.38 20.04
CA SER A 15 -29.47 -6.54 20.04
C SER A 15 -28.72 -6.55 21.38
N LEU A 16 -29.41 -6.87 22.48
CA LEU A 16 -28.80 -7.13 23.79
C LEU A 16 -27.97 -8.43 23.83
N PHE A 17 -28.24 -9.39 22.92
CA PHE A 17 -27.51 -10.67 22.83
C PHE A 17 -26.61 -10.78 21.57
N GLY A 18 -26.92 -10.06 20.48
CA GLY A 18 -26.21 -10.12 19.19
C GLY A 18 -25.37 -8.89 18.82
N GLY A 19 -25.38 -7.83 19.63
CA GLY A 19 -24.51 -6.65 19.48
C GLY A 19 -24.80 -5.75 18.26
N GLN A 20 -23.94 -4.74 18.08
CA GLN A 20 -24.04 -3.64 17.11
C GLN A 20 -24.22 -4.08 15.64
N TYR A 21 -23.81 -5.31 15.30
CA TYR A 21 -23.86 -5.87 13.95
C TYR A 21 -25.28 -6.19 13.48
N VAL A 22 -26.13 -6.71 14.37
CA VAL A 22 -27.55 -7.02 14.07
C VAL A 22 -28.33 -5.72 13.83
N ASN A 23 -28.00 -4.66 14.57
CA ASN A 23 -28.60 -3.34 14.40
C ASN A 23 -28.22 -2.69 13.05
N ASN A 24 -26.97 -2.85 12.60
CA ASN A 24 -26.51 -2.24 11.35
C ASN A 24 -27.07 -2.93 10.10
N VAL A 25 -27.24 -4.26 10.13
CA VAL A 25 -27.94 -5.01 9.07
C VAL A 25 -29.40 -4.56 8.98
N TYR A 26 -30.06 -4.36 10.12
CA TYR A 26 -31.42 -3.84 10.17
C TYR A 26 -31.52 -2.44 9.56
N GLN A 27 -30.64 -1.50 9.94
CA GLN A 27 -30.60 -0.13 9.40
C GLN A 27 -30.32 -0.08 7.88
N GLY A 28 -29.50 -1.01 7.36
CA GLY A 28 -29.26 -1.15 5.92
C GLY A 28 -30.49 -1.64 5.16
N VAL A 29 -31.19 -2.63 5.69
CA VAL A 29 -32.41 -3.18 5.08
C VAL A 29 -33.56 -2.17 5.14
N THR A 30 -33.77 -1.48 6.27
CA THR A 30 -34.80 -0.45 6.39
C THR A 30 -34.49 0.76 5.51
N GLY A 31 -33.23 1.22 5.47
CA GLY A 31 -32.81 2.31 4.57
C GLY A 31 -32.99 1.98 3.08
N TYR A 32 -32.85 0.71 2.69
CA TYR A 32 -33.15 0.26 1.33
C TYR A 32 -34.64 0.34 1.00
N ILE A 33 -35.48 -0.13 1.93
CA ILE A 33 -36.95 -0.10 1.77
C ILE A 33 -37.45 1.35 1.68
N GLU A 34 -36.84 2.27 2.43
CA GLU A 34 -37.28 3.67 2.51
C GLU A 34 -36.67 4.59 1.44
N GLY A 35 -35.48 4.28 0.90
CA GLY A 35 -34.74 5.19 0.01
C GLY A 35 -33.90 4.53 -1.09
N GLY A 36 -34.08 3.25 -1.35
CA GLY A 36 -33.30 2.48 -2.33
C GLY A 36 -31.82 2.31 -1.95
N PRO A 37 -30.95 1.91 -2.89
CA PRO A 37 -29.52 1.68 -2.63
C PRO A 37 -28.80 2.86 -1.96
N ARG A 38 -29.22 4.09 -2.31
CA ARG A 38 -28.70 5.33 -1.71
C ARG A 38 -29.17 5.52 -0.27
N GLY A 39 -30.42 5.19 0.06
CA GLY A 39 -30.94 5.22 1.43
C GLY A 39 -30.29 4.17 2.34
N ALA A 40 -30.07 2.96 1.82
CA ALA A 40 -29.37 1.89 2.50
C ALA A 40 -27.93 2.28 2.86
N PHE A 41 -27.19 2.81 1.87
CA PHE A 41 -25.82 3.28 2.06
C PHE A 41 -25.72 4.39 3.10
N LEU A 42 -26.61 5.39 3.05
CA LEU A 42 -26.58 6.53 3.97
C LEU A 42 -26.97 6.16 5.41
N ASN A 43 -27.88 5.20 5.60
CA ASN A 43 -28.26 4.73 6.94
C ASN A 43 -27.18 3.85 7.59
N VAL A 44 -26.46 3.05 6.80
CA VAL A 44 -25.35 2.21 7.30
C VAL A 44 -24.07 3.02 7.52
N ALA A 45 -23.80 4.03 6.68
CA ALA A 45 -22.64 4.89 6.81
C ALA A 45 -22.64 5.73 8.10
N GLY A 46 -23.79 5.86 8.79
CA GLY A 46 -23.89 6.48 10.11
C GLY A 46 -23.28 5.66 11.26
N ALA A 47 -23.01 4.37 11.08
CA ALA A 47 -22.49 3.49 12.12
C ALA A 47 -21.05 3.05 11.82
N TYR A 48 -20.07 3.85 12.25
CA TYR A 48 -18.64 3.58 12.06
C TYR A 48 -18.13 2.46 12.99
N ASN A 49 -17.96 1.26 12.43
CA ASN A 49 -16.96 0.24 12.80
C ASN A 49 -16.98 -0.90 11.76
N THR A 50 -16.20 -1.97 11.98
CA THR A 50 -16.03 -3.19 11.13
C THR A 50 -17.31 -3.73 10.50
N ALA A 51 -18.47 -3.34 11.02
CA ALA A 51 -19.79 -3.54 10.45
C ALA A 51 -19.99 -2.94 9.04
N THR A 52 -19.28 -1.92 8.58
CA THR A 52 -19.47 -1.38 7.21
C THR A 52 -18.98 -2.37 6.14
N GLY A 53 -17.84 -3.06 6.38
CA GLY A 53 -17.34 -4.10 5.47
C GLY A 53 -18.25 -5.33 5.46
N ILE A 54 -18.67 -5.79 6.64
CA ILE A 54 -19.62 -6.90 6.80
C ILE A 54 -21.00 -6.56 6.21
N ALA A 55 -21.44 -5.30 6.31
CA ALA A 55 -22.69 -4.84 5.72
C ALA A 55 -22.61 -4.73 4.18
N VAL A 56 -21.45 -4.35 3.63
CA VAL A 56 -21.22 -4.37 2.16
C VAL A 56 -21.21 -5.79 1.62
N ASP A 57 -20.57 -6.74 2.31
CA ASP A 57 -20.54 -8.15 1.89
C ASP A 57 -21.92 -8.81 2.08
N GLY A 58 -22.61 -8.54 3.19
CA GLY A 58 -24.01 -8.95 3.36
C GLY A 58 -24.96 -8.32 2.34
N PHE A 59 -24.70 -7.08 1.91
CA PHE A 59 -25.46 -6.42 0.86
C PHE A 59 -25.25 -7.08 -0.52
N LYS A 60 -24.01 -7.48 -0.85
CA LYS A 60 -23.70 -8.26 -2.06
C LYS A 60 -24.43 -9.61 -2.08
N GLY A 61 -24.46 -10.31 -0.94
CA GLY A 61 -25.18 -11.59 -0.81
C GLY A 61 -26.70 -11.46 -0.94
N PHE A 62 -27.28 -10.36 -0.44
CA PHE A 62 -28.70 -10.05 -0.62
C PHE A 62 -29.03 -9.76 -2.09
N GLU A 63 -28.26 -8.88 -2.72
CA GLU A 63 -28.46 -8.44 -4.10
C GLU A 63 -28.31 -9.62 -5.09
N GLU A 64 -27.34 -10.50 -4.86
CA GLU A 64 -27.13 -11.68 -5.70
C GLU A 64 -28.26 -12.71 -5.59
N ALA A 65 -28.81 -12.92 -4.39
CA ALA A 65 -29.93 -13.83 -4.18
C ALA A 65 -31.24 -13.29 -4.78
N VAL A 66 -31.50 -11.99 -4.66
CA VAL A 66 -32.69 -11.34 -5.24
C VAL A 66 -32.59 -11.25 -6.76
N ASN A 67 -31.41 -10.92 -7.32
CA ASN A 67 -31.22 -10.84 -8.77
C ASN A 67 -31.30 -12.20 -9.48
N LYS A 68 -31.14 -13.31 -8.75
CA LYS A 68 -31.38 -14.67 -9.25
C LYS A 68 -32.85 -15.10 -9.15
N GLY A 69 -33.76 -14.19 -8.83
CA GLY A 69 -35.20 -14.44 -8.70
C GLY A 69 -35.62 -14.99 -7.33
N GLY A 70 -34.74 -14.93 -6.33
CA GLY A 70 -35.02 -15.37 -4.97
C GLY A 70 -35.97 -14.42 -4.22
N SER A 71 -36.74 -14.99 -3.32
CA SER A 71 -37.59 -14.27 -2.38
C SER A 71 -36.77 -13.43 -1.39
N ILE A 72 -37.42 -12.47 -0.72
CA ILE A 72 -36.78 -11.64 0.32
C ILE A 72 -36.15 -12.51 1.42
N THR A 73 -36.75 -13.66 1.73
CA THR A 73 -36.24 -14.62 2.73
C THR A 73 -34.93 -15.27 2.28
N GLU A 74 -34.78 -15.57 0.98
CA GLU A 74 -33.54 -16.08 0.38
C GLU A 74 -32.49 -14.97 0.24
N GLY A 75 -32.93 -13.73 -0.01
CA GLY A 75 -32.10 -12.53 0.11
C GLY A 75 -31.46 -12.39 1.49
N LEU A 76 -32.24 -12.55 2.56
CA LEU A 76 -31.75 -12.48 3.94
C LEU A 76 -30.81 -13.63 4.30
N GLN A 77 -31.02 -14.82 3.74
CA GLN A 77 -30.10 -15.96 3.89
C GLN A 77 -28.77 -15.74 3.15
N GLY A 78 -28.82 -15.19 1.93
CA GLY A 78 -27.63 -14.79 1.16
C GLY A 78 -26.81 -13.70 1.87
N ALA A 79 -27.50 -12.71 2.46
CA ALA A 79 -26.87 -11.67 3.26
C ALA A 79 -26.14 -12.22 4.49
N ALA A 80 -26.77 -13.15 5.21
CA ALA A 80 -26.17 -13.78 6.39
C ALA A 80 -24.96 -14.68 6.01
N TRP A 81 -25.02 -15.35 4.86
CA TRP A 81 -23.95 -16.21 4.35
C TRP A 81 -22.70 -15.43 3.93
N GLU A 82 -22.84 -14.36 3.15
CA GLU A 82 -21.68 -13.56 2.71
C GLU A 82 -21.08 -12.74 3.87
N ALA A 83 -21.91 -12.23 4.80
CA ALA A 83 -21.44 -11.60 6.02
C ALA A 83 -20.62 -12.55 6.92
N SER A 84 -20.98 -13.85 6.95
CA SER A 84 -20.24 -14.86 7.70
C SER A 84 -18.99 -15.36 6.95
N ILE A 85 -18.98 -15.37 5.62
CA ILE A 85 -17.76 -15.56 4.81
C ILE A 85 -16.77 -14.43 5.05
N GLY A 86 -17.21 -13.16 5.05
CA GLY A 86 -16.34 -12.01 5.35
C GLY A 86 -15.67 -12.14 6.71
N TYR A 87 -16.43 -12.53 7.74
CA TYR A 87 -15.90 -12.82 9.09
C TYR A 87 -14.89 -13.99 9.11
N ILE A 88 -15.12 -15.05 8.33
CA ILE A 88 -14.19 -16.19 8.24
C ILE A 88 -12.95 -15.84 7.40
N ARG A 89 -13.07 -14.99 6.37
CA ARG A 89 -11.96 -14.56 5.52
C ARG A 89 -10.98 -13.67 6.29
N ASP A 90 -11.49 -12.78 7.14
CA ASP A 90 -10.68 -11.99 8.09
C ASP A 90 -9.89 -12.90 9.05
N LYS A 91 -10.48 -14.01 9.52
CA LYS A 91 -9.77 -15.00 10.34
C LYS A 91 -8.88 -15.97 9.56
N ALA A 92 -9.15 -16.22 8.28
CA ALA A 92 -8.38 -17.15 7.45
C ALA A 92 -7.15 -16.49 6.80
N ILE A 93 -7.17 -15.18 6.55
CA ILE A 93 -6.00 -14.41 6.11
C ILE A 93 -4.90 -14.39 7.19
N ALA A 94 -5.27 -14.50 8.47
CA ALA A 94 -4.32 -14.72 9.58
C ALA A 94 -3.66 -16.12 9.58
N PHE A 95 -4.21 -17.09 8.86
CA PHE A 95 -3.74 -18.49 8.83
C PHE A 95 -3.08 -18.91 7.51
N GLY A 96 -3.14 -18.06 6.47
CA GLY A 96 -2.65 -18.34 5.11
C GLY A 96 -1.18 -18.03 4.83
N ALA A 97 -0.35 -17.80 5.86
CA ALA A 97 1.09 -17.61 5.75
C ALA A 97 1.84 -18.74 6.46
N GLY A 98 1.69 -19.97 5.98
CA GLY A 98 2.36 -21.14 6.54
C GLY A 98 2.09 -22.41 5.73
N LYS A 99 3.16 -23.04 5.29
CA LYS A 99 3.26 -24.30 4.50
C LYS A 99 2.11 -25.32 4.66
N ILE A 100 1.69 -25.89 3.55
CA ILE A 100 0.84 -27.09 3.45
C ILE A 100 1.52 -28.27 4.16
N SER A 101 0.86 -28.83 5.20
CA SER A 101 0.95 -30.25 5.59
C SER A 101 -0.08 -30.60 6.68
N THR A 102 -1.23 -31.12 6.25
CA THR A 102 -2.09 -32.14 6.89
C THR A 102 -2.25 -32.18 8.42
N LYS A 103 -3.41 -31.72 8.92
CA LYS A 103 -4.44 -32.48 9.69
C LYS A 103 -5.38 -31.51 10.44
N PHE A 104 -6.56 -32.04 10.78
CA PHE A 104 -7.67 -31.47 11.57
C PHE A 104 -8.75 -30.76 10.73
N ALA A 105 -9.83 -31.46 10.32
CA ALA A 105 -10.96 -32.01 11.09
C ALA A 105 -12.03 -30.94 11.42
N ARG A 106 -13.20 -31.14 10.81
CA ARG A 106 -14.40 -30.27 10.83
C ARG A 106 -15.00 -30.15 12.23
N PRO A 107 -15.57 -29.00 12.62
CA PRO A 107 -16.53 -28.92 13.70
C PRO A 107 -17.96 -28.90 13.15
N ASN A 108 -18.52 -30.08 12.88
CA ASN A 108 -19.95 -30.30 13.09
C ASN A 108 -20.03 -31.26 14.29
N GLY A 109 -20.59 -30.80 15.40
CA GLY A 109 -20.91 -31.65 16.53
C GLY A 109 -22.36 -31.44 16.92
N GLU A 110 -23.18 -32.48 16.74
CA GLU A 110 -24.38 -32.69 17.53
C GLU A 110 -23.99 -33.26 18.92
N LEU A 111 -24.87 -33.04 19.89
CA LEU A 111 -24.64 -33.18 21.32
C LEU A 111 -24.42 -34.62 21.82
N ALA A 112 -23.54 -34.73 22.84
CA ALA A 112 -23.51 -35.62 24.01
C ALA A 112 -23.81 -37.13 23.86
N THR A 113 -22.91 -37.97 24.41
CA THR A 113 -23.18 -38.78 25.62
C THR A 113 -21.99 -39.68 26.05
N LEU A 114 -21.78 -39.71 27.38
CA LEU A 114 -21.47 -40.86 28.24
C LEU A 114 -20.04 -41.47 28.29
N ASP A 115 -19.44 -41.25 29.46
CA ASP A 115 -18.64 -42.14 30.31
C ASP A 115 -18.07 -43.45 29.76
N GLY A 116 -16.77 -43.66 30.00
CA GLY A 116 -16.14 -44.97 30.00
C GLY A 116 -14.75 -45.00 30.66
N PRO A 117 -14.37 -46.06 31.40
CA PRO A 117 -13.55 -45.97 32.62
C PRO A 117 -12.02 -46.15 32.43
N ASN A 118 -11.46 -45.92 31.24
CA ASN A 118 -10.10 -46.37 30.91
C ASN A 118 -9.19 -45.28 30.31
N ALA A 119 -9.13 -44.10 30.93
CA ALA A 119 -8.05 -43.15 30.66
C ALA A 119 -6.90 -43.38 31.68
N PRO A 120 -5.70 -43.81 31.26
CA PRO A 120 -4.59 -44.05 32.17
C PRO A 120 -4.09 -42.74 32.80
N LYS A 121 -3.97 -42.74 34.13
CA LYS A 121 -3.45 -41.66 34.97
C LYS A 121 -1.98 -41.33 34.64
N ALA A 122 -1.68 -40.04 34.65
CA ALA A 122 -0.33 -39.48 34.56
C ALA A 122 0.58 -39.96 35.70
N ALA A 123 1.83 -40.30 35.37
CA ALA A 123 2.92 -40.43 36.32
C ALA A 123 3.66 -39.09 36.42
N GLN A 124 3.65 -38.50 37.62
CA GLN A 124 4.59 -37.45 38.03
C GLN A 124 5.99 -38.06 38.17
N GLY A 125 6.99 -37.39 37.60
CA GLY A 125 8.40 -37.74 37.73
C GLY A 125 9.25 -36.47 37.69
N ASP A 126 10.23 -36.44 38.58
CA ASP A 126 10.84 -35.30 39.25
C ASP A 126 11.60 -34.26 38.41
N ALA A 127 11.68 -33.08 39.02
CA ALA A 127 12.46 -31.94 38.62
C ALA A 127 13.97 -32.19 38.75
N THR A 128 14.71 -32.03 37.66
CA THR A 128 16.11 -31.58 37.72
C THR A 128 16.37 -30.49 36.69
N THR A 129 16.92 -29.40 37.22
CA THR A 129 17.30 -28.13 36.62
C THR A 129 18.19 -28.26 35.38
N THR A 130 17.66 -27.82 34.25
CA THR A 130 18.45 -27.17 33.20
C THR A 130 17.71 -25.91 32.79
N ALA A 131 18.39 -24.77 32.94
CA ALA A 131 17.90 -23.47 32.52
C ALA A 131 17.67 -23.48 31.01
N ARG A 132 16.45 -23.83 30.58
CA ARG A 132 15.96 -23.53 29.23
C ARG A 132 15.95 -22.01 29.13
N LYS A 133 16.89 -21.47 28.34
CA LYS A 133 16.74 -20.14 27.72
C LYS A 133 15.29 -20.06 27.24
N LYS A 134 14.53 -19.13 27.81
CA LYS A 134 13.16 -18.80 27.37
C LYS A 134 13.24 -18.68 25.86
N ALA A 135 12.61 -19.63 25.15
CA ALA A 135 12.36 -19.44 23.73
C ALA A 135 11.61 -18.11 23.65
N VAL A 136 12.24 -17.12 23.03
CA VAL A 136 11.56 -15.87 22.69
C VAL A 136 10.45 -16.31 21.75
N ALA A 137 9.21 -16.25 22.24
CA ALA A 137 8.04 -16.51 21.42
C ALA A 137 8.19 -15.66 20.15
N ALA A 138 8.00 -16.27 18.98
CA ALA A 138 7.94 -15.53 17.74
C ALA A 138 6.98 -14.35 17.96
N LYS A 139 7.48 -13.12 17.77
CA LYS A 139 6.63 -11.93 17.81
C LYS A 139 5.51 -12.15 16.81
N ASP A 140 4.28 -12.17 17.31
CA ASP A 140 3.10 -12.33 16.50
C ASP A 140 3.07 -11.26 15.40
N ILE A 141 2.71 -11.65 14.17
CA ILE A 141 2.47 -10.71 13.06
C ILE A 141 1.33 -9.75 13.42
N ASP A 142 0.47 -10.13 14.37
CA ASP A 142 -0.61 -9.29 14.91
C ASP A 142 -0.13 -8.13 15.82
N ASP A 143 1.16 -8.10 16.19
CA ASP A 143 1.76 -6.97 16.96
C ASP A 143 1.86 -5.67 16.12
N PHE A 144 1.54 -5.69 14.83
CA PHE A 144 1.60 -4.46 14.03
C PHE A 144 0.54 -3.43 14.43
N ASN A 145 -0.61 -3.88 14.94
CA ASN A 145 -1.77 -3.02 15.21
C ASN A 145 -1.72 -2.28 16.55
N ARG A 146 -0.84 -2.66 17.49
CA ARG A 146 -0.70 -1.95 18.78
C ARG A 146 -0.14 -0.53 18.60
N PRO A 147 -0.26 0.36 19.60
CA PRO A 147 0.41 1.65 19.57
C PRO A 147 1.94 1.55 19.38
N LEU A 148 2.53 2.60 18.79
CA LEU A 148 3.99 2.72 18.71
C LEU A 148 4.59 2.95 20.11
N THR A 149 5.77 2.37 20.35
CA THR A 149 6.49 2.49 21.63
C THR A 149 7.62 3.51 21.56
N THR A 150 8.09 3.97 22.72
CA THR A 150 9.20 4.93 22.83
C THR A 150 10.50 4.35 22.27
N GLU A 151 10.74 3.06 22.49
CA GLU A 151 11.94 2.34 22.01
C GLU A 151 11.95 2.27 20.48
N GLU A 152 10.82 1.94 19.86
CA GLU A 152 10.69 1.90 18.41
C GLU A 152 10.89 3.29 17.78
N ILE A 153 10.43 4.34 18.45
CA ILE A 153 10.60 5.73 18.02
C ILE A 153 12.05 6.20 18.18
N ALA A 154 12.77 5.72 19.21
CA ALA A 154 14.19 6.02 19.36
C ALA A 154 15.00 5.47 18.18
N VAL A 155 14.76 4.21 17.78
CA VAL A 155 15.37 3.61 16.58
C VAL A 155 15.04 4.43 15.33
N TYR A 156 13.79 4.84 15.15
CA TYR A 156 13.41 5.68 14.01
C TYR A 156 14.11 7.04 14.00
N ARG A 157 14.30 7.67 15.16
CA ARG A 157 15.06 8.93 15.27
C ARG A 157 16.52 8.76 14.85
N GLU A 158 17.14 7.62 15.18
CA GLU A 158 18.48 7.27 14.71
C GLU A 158 18.51 7.12 13.19
N GLN A 159 17.53 6.42 12.60
CA GLN A 159 17.40 6.31 11.14
C GLN A 159 17.22 7.69 10.46
N VAL A 160 16.45 8.60 11.06
CA VAL A 160 16.29 9.97 10.55
C VAL A 160 17.60 10.76 10.66
N SER A 161 18.34 10.59 11.76
CA SER A 161 19.66 11.22 11.96
C SER A 161 20.66 10.74 10.90
N ASP A 162 20.74 9.43 10.68
CA ASP A 162 21.57 8.82 9.65
C ASP A 162 21.15 9.30 8.24
N GLY A 163 19.85 9.38 7.96
CA GLY A 163 19.34 9.96 6.71
C GLY A 163 19.80 11.40 6.49
N ARG A 164 19.80 12.25 7.53
CA ARG A 164 20.34 13.62 7.47
C ARG A 164 21.84 13.63 7.19
N ILE A 165 22.60 12.73 7.81
CA ILE A 165 24.04 12.59 7.58
C ILE A 165 24.31 12.27 6.11
N LYS A 166 23.61 11.29 5.54
CA LYS A 166 23.71 10.89 4.12
C LYS A 166 23.45 12.07 3.19
N VAL A 167 22.33 12.79 3.37
CA VAL A 167 21.96 13.94 2.55
C VAL A 167 22.96 15.09 2.67
N ASN A 168 23.42 15.41 3.89
CA ASN A 168 24.41 16.45 4.10
C ASN A 168 25.75 16.09 3.46
N SER A 169 26.15 14.82 3.52
CA SER A 169 27.35 14.32 2.86
C SER A 169 27.28 14.48 1.34
N TYR A 170 26.12 14.15 0.75
CA TYR A 170 25.86 14.37 -0.66
C TYR A 170 25.91 15.85 -1.03
N ARG A 171 25.23 16.72 -0.28
CA ARG A 171 25.23 18.18 -0.50
C ARG A 171 26.65 18.76 -0.49
N LYS A 172 27.45 18.44 0.52
CA LYS A 172 28.86 18.90 0.60
C LYS A 172 29.68 18.46 -0.62
N THR A 173 29.43 17.24 -1.11
CA THR A 173 30.12 16.71 -2.30
C THR A 173 29.64 17.40 -3.58
N PHE A 174 28.36 17.75 -3.65
CA PHE A 174 27.81 18.56 -4.75
C PHE A 174 28.39 19.97 -4.76
N GLU A 175 28.52 20.62 -3.60
CA GLU A 175 29.19 21.91 -3.45
C GLU A 175 30.67 21.84 -3.86
N LYS A 176 31.38 20.75 -3.49
CA LYS A 176 32.75 20.46 -3.96
C LYS A 176 32.81 20.37 -5.49
N LEU A 177 31.84 19.72 -6.13
CA LEU A 177 31.75 19.66 -7.60
C LEU A 177 31.56 21.05 -8.22
N GLU A 178 30.65 21.85 -7.68
CA GLU A 178 30.39 23.23 -8.13
C GLU A 178 31.66 24.09 -8.04
N GLN A 179 32.37 24.02 -6.91
CA GLN A 179 33.62 24.75 -6.69
C GLN A 179 34.72 24.29 -7.65
N ALA A 180 34.91 22.98 -7.81
CA ALA A 180 35.90 22.41 -8.72
C ALA A 180 35.66 22.84 -10.18
N ARG A 181 34.40 22.90 -10.62
CA ARG A 181 34.04 23.40 -11.95
C ARG A 181 34.35 24.88 -12.13
N LYS A 182 34.00 25.71 -11.14
CA LYS A 182 34.29 27.15 -11.16
C LYS A 182 35.79 27.44 -11.18
N ALA A 183 36.58 26.61 -10.50
CA ALA A 183 38.03 26.70 -10.47
C ALA A 183 38.72 26.14 -11.73
N GLY A 184 37.98 25.57 -12.69
CA GLY A 184 38.56 24.95 -13.87
C GLY A 184 39.40 23.70 -13.56
N ALA A 185 39.02 22.93 -12.53
CA ALA A 185 39.76 21.77 -12.09
C ALA A 185 39.92 20.72 -13.21
N PRO A 186 41.00 19.92 -13.19
CA PRO A 186 41.23 18.83 -14.15
C PRO A 186 40.03 17.88 -14.29
N VAL A 187 39.84 17.36 -15.50
CA VAL A 187 38.73 16.43 -15.81
C VAL A 187 38.77 15.17 -14.93
N GLN A 188 39.96 14.69 -14.56
CA GLN A 188 40.11 13.53 -13.69
C GLN A 188 39.55 13.80 -12.28
N ASP A 189 39.82 14.96 -11.71
CA ASP A 189 39.31 15.36 -10.38
C ASP A 189 37.79 15.49 -10.41
N ILE A 190 37.23 16.09 -11.47
CA ILE A 190 35.78 16.18 -11.67
C ILE A 190 35.16 14.77 -11.76
N ARG A 191 35.79 13.83 -12.47
CA ARG A 191 35.32 12.45 -12.57
C ARG A 191 35.32 11.74 -11.22
N GLN A 192 36.35 11.96 -10.40
CA GLN A 192 36.41 11.39 -9.05
C GLN A 192 35.26 11.91 -8.17
N ILE A 193 35.00 13.22 -8.20
CA ILE A 193 33.88 13.81 -7.45
C ILE A 193 32.53 13.27 -7.94
N LEU A 194 32.36 13.08 -9.25
CA LEU A 194 31.15 12.48 -9.80
C LEU A 194 30.96 11.02 -9.35
N ALA A 195 32.04 10.25 -9.23
CA ALA A 195 31.98 8.90 -8.68
C ALA A 195 31.62 8.89 -7.18
N GLU A 196 32.14 9.85 -6.40
CA GLU A 196 31.70 10.05 -5.01
C GLU A 196 30.20 10.38 -4.92
N LEU A 197 29.68 11.18 -5.86
CA LEU A 197 28.24 11.48 -5.92
C LEU A 197 27.40 10.26 -6.28
N ASP A 198 27.88 9.37 -7.15
CA ASP A 198 27.19 8.11 -7.47
C ASP A 198 27.06 7.21 -6.23
N ASP A 199 28.15 7.00 -5.48
CA ASP A 199 28.15 6.23 -4.22
C ASP A 199 27.19 6.84 -3.18
N ARG A 200 27.25 8.16 -3.01
CA ARG A 200 26.39 8.86 -2.04
C ARG A 200 24.92 8.85 -2.45
N SER A 201 24.63 8.93 -3.75
CA SER A 201 23.27 8.77 -4.27
C SER A 201 22.72 7.38 -3.96
N ALA A 202 23.50 6.31 -4.16
CA ALA A 202 23.08 4.96 -3.82
C ALA A 202 22.79 4.82 -2.31
N LYS A 203 23.63 5.40 -1.44
CA LYS A 203 23.41 5.43 0.02
C LYS A 203 22.16 6.21 0.44
N ILE A 204 21.82 7.28 -0.27
CA ILE A 204 20.55 7.98 -0.08
C ILE A 204 19.41 7.09 -0.55
N HIS A 205 19.56 6.45 -1.72
CA HIS A 205 18.54 5.61 -2.31
C HIS A 205 18.21 4.40 -1.43
N SER A 206 19.16 3.89 -0.65
CA SER A 206 18.94 2.81 0.32
C SER A 206 18.36 3.25 1.67
N SER A 207 18.08 4.55 1.88
CA SER A 207 17.49 5.06 3.12
C SER A 207 16.16 5.77 2.84
N PRO A 208 15.02 5.19 3.27
CA PRO A 208 13.72 5.84 3.16
C PRO A 208 13.69 7.26 3.75
N GLN A 209 14.33 7.44 4.91
CA GLN A 209 14.43 8.72 5.61
C GLN A 209 15.25 9.73 4.79
N ALA A 210 16.38 9.31 4.20
CA ALA A 210 17.16 10.18 3.31
C ALA A 210 16.38 10.57 2.04
N LYS A 211 15.67 9.62 1.42
CA LYS A 211 14.79 9.89 0.26
C LYS A 211 13.69 10.89 0.60
N MET A 212 13.09 10.77 1.78
CA MET A 212 12.09 11.72 2.27
C MET A 212 12.65 13.13 2.48
N ILE A 213 13.86 13.26 3.04
CA ILE A 213 14.55 14.54 3.16
C ILE A 213 14.82 15.14 1.77
N MET A 214 15.31 14.34 0.83
CA MET A 214 15.57 14.77 -0.56
C MET A 214 14.29 15.23 -1.27
N LYS A 215 13.16 14.53 -1.07
CA LYS A 215 11.84 14.97 -1.60
C LYS A 215 11.39 16.31 -1.01
N THR A 216 11.67 16.58 0.26
CA THR A 216 11.37 17.88 0.86
C THR A 216 12.24 18.98 0.25
N LEU A 217 13.56 18.73 0.06
CA LEU A 217 14.46 19.67 -0.58
C LEU A 217 14.07 19.97 -2.03
N GLN A 218 13.49 19.00 -2.74
CA GLN A 218 13.02 19.14 -4.11
C GLN A 218 11.98 20.27 -4.30
N LYS A 219 11.22 20.59 -3.24
CA LYS A 219 10.17 21.63 -3.29
C LYS A 219 10.74 23.04 -3.29
N ASP A 220 12.01 23.20 -2.96
CA ASP A 220 12.69 24.49 -2.93
C ASP A 220 13.48 24.71 -4.23
N PRO A 221 13.18 25.77 -5.00
CA PRO A 221 13.87 26.08 -6.25
C PRO A 221 15.40 26.15 -6.15
N SER A 222 15.95 26.52 -4.98
CA SER A 222 17.40 26.61 -4.75
C SER A 222 18.11 25.26 -4.83
N ASN A 223 17.40 24.15 -4.66
CA ASN A 223 17.97 22.80 -4.64
C ASN A 223 17.86 22.06 -5.99
N LEU A 224 17.22 22.64 -7.01
CA LEU A 224 16.87 21.89 -8.23
C LEU A 224 18.06 21.29 -8.98
N GLU A 225 19.20 21.99 -9.06
CA GLU A 225 20.39 21.45 -9.73
C GLU A 225 21.00 20.28 -8.95
N MET A 226 21.00 20.36 -7.62
CA MET A 226 21.43 19.25 -6.75
C MET A 226 20.53 18.02 -6.94
N ILE A 227 19.20 18.22 -7.04
CA ILE A 227 18.24 17.13 -7.30
C ILE A 227 18.43 16.54 -8.70
N LYS A 228 18.60 17.37 -9.74
CA LYS A 228 18.91 16.89 -11.09
C LYS A 228 20.20 16.07 -11.11
N ARG A 229 21.23 16.51 -10.38
CA ARG A 229 22.48 15.74 -10.23
C ARG A 229 22.25 14.40 -9.53
N TYR A 230 21.41 14.36 -8.50
CA TYR A 230 21.09 13.13 -7.77
C TYR A 230 20.43 12.13 -8.71
N SER A 231 19.38 12.56 -9.41
CA SER A 231 18.65 11.74 -10.40
C SER A 231 19.59 11.22 -11.50
N ASN A 232 20.44 12.08 -12.07
CA ASN A 232 21.42 11.65 -13.07
C ASN A 232 22.46 10.67 -12.53
N SER A 233 22.78 10.73 -11.24
CA SER A 233 23.72 9.79 -10.61
C SER A 233 23.06 8.44 -10.40
N MET A 234 21.78 8.41 -10.00
CA MET A 234 21.01 7.17 -9.97
C MET A 234 20.84 6.54 -11.36
N ASP A 235 20.55 7.33 -12.42
CA ASP A 235 20.50 6.79 -13.79
C ASP A 235 21.83 6.08 -14.17
N ARG A 236 22.99 6.62 -13.75
CA ARG A 236 24.29 5.98 -13.99
C ARG A 236 24.49 4.72 -13.15
N VAL A 237 24.06 4.73 -11.90
CA VAL A 237 24.09 3.55 -11.01
C VAL A 237 23.25 2.44 -11.62
N HIS A 238 21.99 2.73 -11.96
CA HIS A 238 21.08 1.76 -12.55
C HIS A 238 21.57 1.23 -13.90
N GLN A 239 22.26 2.03 -14.72
CA GLN A 239 22.88 1.53 -15.95
C GLN A 239 23.98 0.49 -15.68
N LYS A 240 24.80 0.67 -14.62
CA LYS A 240 25.82 -0.31 -14.24
C LYS A 240 25.17 -1.60 -13.71
N VAL A 241 24.13 -1.44 -12.89
CA VAL A 241 23.33 -2.56 -12.37
C VAL A 241 22.70 -3.34 -13.51
N GLU A 242 22.08 -2.66 -14.48
CA GLU A 242 21.51 -3.29 -15.66
C GLU A 242 22.55 -4.06 -16.46
N ASN A 243 23.74 -3.49 -16.70
CA ASN A 243 24.78 -4.21 -17.43
C ASN A 243 25.17 -5.53 -16.76
N ARG A 244 25.41 -5.50 -15.44
CA ARG A 244 25.71 -6.72 -14.68
C ARG A 244 24.53 -7.69 -14.65
N PHE A 245 23.31 -7.18 -14.48
CA PHE A 245 22.08 -7.97 -14.54
C PHE A 245 21.98 -8.74 -15.87
N GLN A 246 22.26 -8.09 -17.00
CA GLN A 246 22.22 -8.74 -18.31
C GLN A 246 23.27 -9.84 -18.43
N ASP A 247 24.47 -9.62 -17.88
CA ASP A 247 25.52 -10.64 -17.85
C ASP A 247 25.11 -11.85 -16.99
N GLU A 248 24.49 -11.61 -15.82
CA GLU A 248 23.97 -12.67 -14.94
C GLU A 248 22.82 -13.46 -15.59
N MET A 249 21.88 -12.77 -16.24
CA MET A 249 20.77 -13.41 -16.94
C MET A 249 21.26 -14.25 -18.12
N ALA A 250 22.22 -13.74 -18.89
CA ALA A 250 22.84 -14.49 -19.99
C ALA A 250 23.55 -15.74 -19.48
N ALA A 251 24.28 -15.65 -18.35
CA ALA A 251 24.92 -16.80 -17.73
C ALA A 251 23.91 -17.86 -17.22
N ALA A 252 22.71 -17.44 -16.84
CA ALA A 252 21.59 -18.32 -16.49
C ALA A 252 20.84 -18.88 -17.71
N GLY A 253 21.30 -18.58 -18.93
CA GLY A 253 20.75 -19.09 -20.19
C GLY A 253 19.62 -18.25 -20.78
N TRP A 254 19.34 -17.07 -20.22
CA TRP A 254 18.29 -16.18 -20.75
C TRP A 254 18.77 -15.36 -21.94
N SER A 255 17.87 -15.11 -22.89
CA SER A 255 18.07 -14.10 -23.93
C SER A 255 18.18 -12.70 -23.32
N ARG A 256 18.98 -11.85 -23.95
CA ARG A 256 19.06 -10.44 -23.58
C ARG A 256 17.73 -9.75 -23.87
N GLU A 257 17.11 -9.19 -22.83
CA GLU A 257 15.89 -8.40 -22.95
C GLU A 257 16.17 -6.91 -22.84
N GLU A 258 15.44 -6.08 -23.59
CA GLU A 258 15.51 -4.63 -23.41
C GLU A 258 14.65 -4.27 -22.20
N LEU A 259 15.21 -3.52 -21.26
CA LEU A 259 14.50 -3.06 -20.08
C LEU A 259 14.12 -1.58 -20.23
N GLU A 260 13.03 -1.19 -19.57
CA GLU A 260 12.66 0.22 -19.46
C GLU A 260 12.27 0.60 -18.02
N PRO A 261 12.76 1.75 -17.51
CA PRO A 261 12.31 2.27 -16.22
C PRO A 261 10.85 2.68 -16.29
N ILE A 262 10.06 2.18 -15.34
CA ILE A 262 8.67 2.57 -15.13
C ILE A 262 8.66 3.79 -14.20
N ARG A 263 8.66 4.97 -14.82
CA ARG A 263 8.59 6.25 -14.10
C ARG A 263 7.50 7.12 -14.68
N ASN A 264 6.95 8.01 -13.85
CA ASN A 264 6.13 9.12 -14.35
C ASN A 264 6.99 9.94 -15.32
N ARG A 265 6.64 9.87 -16.62
CA ARG A 265 7.24 10.70 -17.66
C ARG A 265 6.30 11.89 -17.87
N PRO A 266 6.53 13.06 -17.23
CA PRO A 266 5.74 14.24 -17.54
C PRO A 266 5.87 14.53 -19.03
N ASP A 267 4.78 14.98 -19.63
CA ASP A 267 4.75 15.37 -21.05
C ASP A 267 5.84 16.44 -21.26
N PRO A 268 6.75 16.31 -22.24
CA PRO A 268 7.76 17.33 -22.51
C PRO A 268 7.17 18.75 -22.65
N ALA A 269 5.93 18.86 -23.12
CA ALA A 269 5.22 20.14 -23.17
C ALA A 269 4.85 20.68 -21.77
N GLU A 270 4.67 19.85 -20.75
CA GLU A 270 4.47 20.32 -19.36
C GLU A 270 5.70 21.02 -18.81
N LEU A 271 6.89 20.45 -18.99
CA LEU A 271 8.14 21.09 -18.58
C LEU A 271 8.35 22.42 -19.33
N GLN A 272 8.05 22.43 -20.63
CA GLN A 272 8.14 23.64 -21.45
C GLN A 272 7.15 24.71 -20.95
N ARG A 273 5.88 24.34 -20.72
CA ARG A 273 4.86 25.24 -20.15
C ARG A 273 5.27 25.77 -18.78
N ALA A 274 5.86 24.94 -17.92
CA ALA A 274 6.33 25.35 -16.60
C ALA A 274 7.45 26.40 -16.72
N ARG A 275 8.40 26.21 -17.64
CA ARG A 275 9.47 27.20 -17.91
C ARG A 275 8.93 28.50 -18.48
N GLU A 276 7.96 28.44 -19.39
CA GLU A 276 7.33 29.63 -19.95
C GLU A 276 6.55 30.42 -18.90
N LYS A 277 5.81 29.74 -18.03
CA LYS A 277 5.16 30.37 -16.87
C LYS A 277 6.16 31.05 -15.96
N GLN A 278 7.25 30.35 -15.62
CA GLN A 278 8.32 30.91 -14.80
C GLN A 278 8.96 32.14 -15.46
N ALA A 279 9.20 32.10 -16.77
CA ALA A 279 9.76 33.23 -17.52
C ALA A 279 8.82 34.45 -17.56
N ARG A 280 7.50 34.23 -17.45
CA ARG A 280 6.49 35.29 -17.29
C ARG A 280 6.32 35.77 -15.85
N GLY A 281 7.07 35.25 -14.89
CA GLY A 281 6.94 35.58 -13.47
C GLY A 281 5.73 34.96 -12.78
N GLU A 282 5.08 33.98 -13.40
CA GLU A 282 3.98 33.24 -12.77
C GLU A 282 4.50 32.26 -11.71
N MET A 283 3.67 31.95 -10.72
CA MET A 283 3.98 30.90 -9.74
C MET A 283 3.99 29.52 -10.42
N VAL A 284 5.10 28.80 -10.24
CA VAL A 284 5.33 27.44 -10.74
C VAL A 284 5.83 26.59 -9.59
N GLN A 285 5.32 25.36 -9.45
CA GLN A 285 5.85 24.43 -8.45
C GLN A 285 7.27 24.02 -8.85
N ALA A 286 8.21 24.03 -7.91
CA ALA A 286 9.62 23.78 -8.21
C ALA A 286 9.83 22.41 -8.89
N GLU A 287 9.01 21.42 -8.53
CA GLU A 287 9.04 20.08 -9.10
C GLU A 287 8.69 20.05 -10.60
N ASP A 288 7.84 20.96 -11.07
CA ASP A 288 7.43 21.03 -12.49
C ASP A 288 8.62 21.39 -13.40
N LEU A 289 9.67 21.99 -12.83
CA LEU A 289 10.90 22.39 -13.53
C LEU A 289 11.94 21.25 -13.62
N LEU A 290 11.66 20.10 -13.01
CA LEU A 290 12.56 18.94 -13.02
C LEU A 290 12.30 17.99 -14.18
N GLY A 291 11.11 18.01 -14.78
CA GLY A 291 10.71 17.01 -15.77
C GLY A 291 10.82 15.60 -15.18
N THR A 292 11.56 14.70 -15.84
CA THR A 292 11.80 13.33 -15.37
C THR A 292 12.84 13.22 -14.24
N LYS A 293 13.51 14.33 -13.86
CA LYS A 293 14.65 14.33 -12.93
C LYS A 293 14.25 14.61 -11.49
N THR A 294 13.43 13.73 -10.93
CA THR A 294 12.89 13.83 -9.57
C THR A 294 13.50 12.81 -8.63
N VAL A 295 13.29 13.00 -7.33
CA VAL A 295 13.58 12.00 -6.29
C VAL A 295 12.46 10.98 -6.27
N ASN A 296 12.76 9.74 -6.65
CA ASN A 296 11.84 8.61 -6.54
C ASN A 296 12.04 7.87 -5.21
N MET A 297 10.97 7.24 -4.71
CA MET A 297 11.06 6.39 -3.52
C MET A 297 11.50 4.99 -3.92
N ASP A 298 10.91 4.50 -5.00
CA ASP A 298 11.07 3.22 -5.66
C ASP A 298 11.84 3.38 -6.98
N TYR A 299 12.44 2.28 -7.43
CA TYR A 299 12.92 2.11 -8.79
C TYR A 299 12.34 0.83 -9.37
N ASP A 300 11.35 1.00 -10.24
CA ASP A 300 10.73 -0.09 -10.98
C ASP A 300 11.26 -0.11 -12.40
N ILE A 301 11.74 -1.27 -12.85
CA ILE A 301 12.21 -1.49 -14.22
C ILE A 301 11.55 -2.76 -14.79
N GLY A 302 11.06 -2.71 -16.02
CA GLY A 302 10.34 -3.84 -16.63
C GLY A 302 10.89 -4.23 -17.98
N ILE A 303 10.54 -5.43 -18.47
CA ILE A 303 10.80 -5.79 -19.87
C ILE A 303 10.01 -4.84 -20.76
N LYS A 304 10.71 -4.22 -21.69
CA LYS A 304 10.07 -3.53 -22.80
C LYS A 304 9.42 -4.58 -23.71
N VAL A 305 8.09 -4.60 -23.72
CA VAL A 305 7.31 -5.60 -24.45
C VAL A 305 7.65 -5.54 -25.94
N LYS A 306 8.23 -6.62 -26.46
CA LYS A 306 8.40 -6.83 -27.90
C LYS A 306 7.14 -7.52 -28.43
N THR A 307 6.65 -7.05 -29.57
CA THR A 307 5.44 -7.60 -30.18
C THR A 307 5.80 -8.30 -31.49
N GLY A 308 5.27 -9.51 -31.68
CA GLY A 308 5.41 -10.28 -32.91
C GLY A 308 4.57 -9.70 -34.05
N ALA A 309 4.73 -10.25 -35.25
CA ALA A 309 3.96 -9.83 -36.44
C ALA A 309 2.44 -10.03 -36.27
N ASP A 310 2.02 -10.89 -35.34
CA ASP A 310 0.63 -11.17 -34.97
C ASP A 310 0.07 -10.22 -33.91
N GLY A 311 0.83 -9.21 -33.49
CA GLY A 311 0.42 -8.27 -32.45
C GLY A 311 0.52 -8.83 -31.02
N ARG A 312 1.08 -10.04 -30.82
CA ARG A 312 1.20 -10.65 -29.49
C ARG A 312 2.58 -10.41 -28.85
N PRO A 313 2.66 -10.28 -27.51
CA PRO A 313 3.93 -10.22 -26.81
C PRO A 313 4.81 -11.44 -27.11
N ILE A 314 6.05 -11.19 -27.51
CA ILE A 314 7.08 -12.22 -27.66
C ILE A 314 7.51 -12.64 -26.26
N SER A 315 7.52 -13.95 -26.03
CA SER A 315 7.96 -14.51 -24.75
C SER A 315 9.49 -14.43 -24.63
N PRO A 316 10.03 -14.15 -23.43
CA PRO A 316 11.47 -14.24 -23.19
C PRO A 316 11.95 -15.68 -23.46
N MET A 317 13.21 -15.85 -23.86
CA MET A 317 13.78 -17.17 -24.17
C MET A 317 14.75 -17.63 -23.09
N LYS A 318 14.69 -18.91 -22.73
CA LYS A 318 15.70 -19.57 -21.90
C LYS A 318 16.26 -20.77 -22.66
N ASN A 319 17.57 -20.81 -22.86
CA ASN A 319 18.27 -21.87 -23.60
C ASN A 319 17.68 -22.13 -25.00
N GLY A 320 17.22 -21.08 -25.67
CA GLY A 320 16.60 -21.17 -27.00
C GLY A 320 15.10 -21.45 -27.01
N GLU A 321 14.49 -21.75 -25.86
CA GLU A 321 13.07 -22.09 -25.75
C GLU A 321 12.24 -20.92 -25.20
N PRO A 322 11.08 -20.58 -25.81
CA PRO A 322 10.15 -19.59 -25.28
C PRO A 322 9.68 -19.97 -23.87
N THR A 323 9.83 -19.05 -22.92
CA THR A 323 9.50 -19.25 -21.50
C THR A 323 8.56 -18.17 -21.00
N SER A 324 7.75 -18.47 -19.98
CA SER A 324 6.79 -17.51 -19.44
C SER A 324 7.48 -16.29 -18.80
N VAL A 325 6.84 -15.11 -18.91
CA VAL A 325 7.30 -13.88 -18.24
C VAL A 325 7.36 -14.01 -16.71
N VAL A 326 6.56 -14.90 -16.12
CA VAL A 326 6.54 -15.13 -14.66
C VAL A 326 7.82 -15.88 -14.24
N ALA A 327 8.21 -16.90 -15.01
CA ALA A 327 9.46 -17.62 -14.75
C ALA A 327 10.69 -16.73 -15.00
N TRP A 328 10.65 -15.89 -16.04
CA TRP A 328 11.68 -14.87 -16.26
C TRP A 328 11.77 -13.90 -15.09
N HIS A 329 10.63 -13.37 -14.62
CA HIS A 329 10.60 -12.38 -13.55
C HIS A 329 11.20 -12.90 -12.24
N ALA A 330 10.92 -14.15 -11.87
CA ALA A 330 11.47 -14.74 -10.65
C ALA A 330 13.01 -14.72 -10.66
N GLU A 331 13.63 -15.19 -11.73
CA GLU A 331 15.10 -15.18 -11.86
C GLU A 331 15.66 -13.78 -12.10
N ALA A 332 14.90 -12.93 -12.80
CA ALA A 332 15.30 -11.56 -13.09
C ALA A 332 15.35 -10.69 -11.82
N GLN A 333 14.37 -10.82 -10.93
CA GLN A 333 14.37 -10.10 -9.65
C GLN A 333 15.61 -10.49 -8.82
N GLU A 334 15.88 -11.78 -8.69
CA GLU A 334 17.07 -12.26 -7.96
C GLU A 334 18.39 -11.79 -8.58
N ALA A 335 18.48 -11.80 -9.92
CA ALA A 335 19.64 -11.28 -10.64
C ALA A 335 19.80 -9.76 -10.47
N TRP A 336 18.71 -9.00 -10.49
CA TRP A 336 18.73 -7.56 -10.25
C TRP A 336 19.20 -7.23 -8.85
N GLU A 337 18.71 -7.96 -7.84
CA GLU A 337 19.12 -7.79 -6.45
C GLU A 337 20.61 -8.07 -6.23
N ARG A 338 21.14 -9.16 -6.81
CA ARG A 338 22.57 -9.47 -6.78
C ARG A 338 23.39 -8.40 -7.49
N ALA A 339 22.96 -7.98 -8.68
CA ALA A 339 23.64 -6.96 -9.46
C ALA A 339 23.67 -5.62 -8.71
N TYR A 340 22.54 -5.21 -8.13
CA TYR A 340 22.42 -3.98 -7.35
C TYR A 340 23.34 -3.99 -6.14
N ARG A 341 23.32 -5.07 -5.36
CA ARG A 341 24.21 -5.24 -4.20
C ARG A 341 25.68 -5.24 -4.61
N ALA A 342 26.03 -5.85 -5.74
CA ALA A 342 27.41 -5.91 -6.21
C ALA A 342 27.94 -4.53 -6.67
N GLU A 343 27.10 -3.73 -7.35
CA GLU A 343 27.51 -2.42 -7.87
C GLU A 343 27.47 -1.30 -6.83
N THR A 344 26.65 -1.43 -5.78
CA THR A 344 26.42 -0.34 -4.81
C THR A 344 26.80 -0.68 -3.37
N GLY A 345 26.92 -1.96 -3.04
CA GLY A 345 27.02 -2.45 -1.66
C GLY A 345 25.76 -2.20 -0.81
N GLN A 346 24.68 -1.67 -1.39
CA GLN A 346 23.44 -1.35 -0.68
C GLN A 346 22.44 -2.49 -0.74
N SER A 347 21.45 -2.48 0.16
CA SER A 347 20.36 -3.45 0.10
C SER A 347 19.37 -3.08 -1.02
N PRO A 348 19.09 -3.97 -1.99
CA PRO A 348 18.07 -3.71 -3.01
C PRO A 348 16.66 -3.60 -2.41
N THR A 349 16.32 -4.42 -1.42
CA THR A 349 15.00 -4.41 -0.76
C THR A 349 14.77 -3.09 0.00
N HIS A 350 15.74 -2.64 0.81
CA HIS A 350 15.64 -1.34 1.50
C HIS A 350 15.71 -0.13 0.53
N SER A 351 16.23 -0.35 -0.68
CA SER A 351 16.25 0.64 -1.76
C SER A 351 14.96 0.67 -2.59
N TRP A 352 14.08 -0.34 -2.47
CA TRP A 352 12.91 -0.58 -3.32
C TRP A 352 13.27 -0.70 -4.81
N GLU A 353 14.23 -1.58 -5.09
CA GLU A 353 14.67 -1.96 -6.44
C GLU A 353 13.85 -3.17 -6.94
N ASN A 354 12.98 -2.95 -7.92
CA ASN A 354 12.08 -3.99 -8.42
C ASN A 354 12.18 -4.18 -9.93
N ILE A 355 12.17 -5.44 -10.34
CA ILE A 355 11.77 -5.87 -11.67
C ILE A 355 10.26 -5.97 -11.69
N THR A 356 9.59 -5.33 -12.64
CA THR A 356 8.13 -5.34 -12.73
C THR A 356 7.62 -5.81 -14.09
N HIS A 357 6.41 -6.37 -14.10
CA HIS A 357 5.69 -6.72 -15.31
C HIS A 357 4.18 -6.56 -15.11
N ALA A 358 3.43 -6.46 -16.21
CA ALA A 358 1.99 -6.20 -16.21
C ALA A 358 1.10 -7.25 -15.51
N LYS A 359 1.66 -8.32 -14.94
CA LYS A 359 0.91 -9.39 -14.25
C LYS A 359 1.24 -9.49 -12.75
N LEU A 360 1.99 -8.55 -12.18
CA LEU A 360 2.25 -8.52 -10.73
C LEU A 360 1.00 -8.12 -9.94
N GLY A 361 0.89 -8.62 -8.71
CA GLY A 361 -0.28 -8.40 -7.84
C GLY A 361 -0.47 -6.95 -7.38
N ASP A 362 0.59 -6.15 -7.43
CA ASP A 362 0.60 -4.73 -7.09
C ASP A 362 0.43 -3.81 -8.31
N ALA A 363 0.28 -4.40 -9.51
CA ALA A 363 -0.02 -3.69 -10.74
C ALA A 363 -1.53 -3.47 -10.89
N TYR A 364 -1.93 -2.27 -11.32
CA TYR A 364 -3.32 -2.01 -11.68
C TYR A 364 -3.69 -2.78 -12.94
N ARG A 365 -4.79 -3.53 -12.92
CA ARG A 365 -5.35 -4.14 -14.14
C ARG A 365 -5.85 -3.09 -15.12
N ASP A 366 -6.32 -1.97 -14.60
CA ASP A 366 -6.68 -0.80 -15.39
C ASP A 366 -5.61 0.29 -15.25
N LEU A 367 -4.76 0.43 -16.26
CA LEU A 367 -3.68 1.41 -16.28
C LEU A 367 -4.19 2.87 -16.34
N SER A 368 -5.46 3.10 -16.69
CA SER A 368 -6.04 4.46 -16.65
C SER A 368 -5.99 5.05 -15.25
N VAL A 369 -6.08 4.22 -14.20
CA VAL A 369 -6.00 4.62 -12.79
C VAL A 369 -4.71 5.38 -12.45
N LEU A 370 -3.63 5.14 -13.20
CA LEU A 370 -2.34 5.81 -13.00
C LEU A 370 -2.31 7.23 -13.58
N GLN A 371 -3.27 7.59 -14.43
CA GLN A 371 -3.36 8.91 -15.05
C GLN A 371 -3.98 9.94 -14.09
N LYS A 372 -3.71 11.22 -14.33
CA LYS A 372 -4.31 12.32 -13.55
C LYS A 372 -5.84 12.25 -13.66
N ASN A 373 -6.51 12.10 -12.52
CA ASN A 373 -7.97 11.88 -12.43
C ASN A 373 -8.48 10.65 -13.18
N GLY A 374 -7.61 9.74 -13.64
CA GLY A 374 -8.02 8.58 -14.41
C GLY A 374 -8.90 7.61 -13.64
N ILE A 375 -8.82 7.63 -12.30
CA ILE A 375 -9.74 6.91 -11.40
C ILE A 375 -11.22 7.18 -11.69
N LEU A 376 -11.58 8.38 -12.18
CA LEU A 376 -12.97 8.76 -12.49
C LEU A 376 -13.51 8.05 -13.74
N HIS A 377 -12.61 7.53 -14.56
CA HIS A 377 -12.90 6.82 -15.81
C HIS A 377 -12.48 5.35 -15.76
N ALA A 378 -12.02 4.89 -14.60
CA ALA A 378 -11.57 3.53 -14.41
C ALA A 378 -12.72 2.54 -14.58
N ASN A 379 -12.40 1.37 -15.13
CA ASN A 379 -13.34 0.31 -15.35
C ASN A 379 -13.84 -0.24 -14.01
N LYS A 380 -15.14 -0.07 -13.76
CA LYS A 380 -15.82 -0.52 -12.54
C LYS A 380 -15.69 -2.02 -12.28
N ALA A 381 -15.53 -2.85 -13.33
CA ALA A 381 -15.30 -4.28 -13.19
C ALA A 381 -14.00 -4.60 -12.42
N TRP A 382 -13.07 -3.65 -12.37
CA TRP A 382 -11.81 -3.74 -11.63
C TRP A 382 -11.80 -2.91 -10.34
N ALA A 383 -12.96 -2.45 -9.84
CA ALA A 383 -13.04 -1.64 -8.62
C ALA A 383 -12.39 -2.32 -7.41
N GLY A 384 -12.74 -3.59 -7.15
CA GLY A 384 -12.14 -4.36 -6.06
C GLY A 384 -10.63 -4.50 -6.20
N GLN A 385 -10.14 -4.87 -7.40
CA GLN A 385 -8.70 -5.00 -7.65
C GLN A 385 -7.96 -3.66 -7.50
N THR A 386 -8.55 -2.57 -8.01
CA THR A 386 -7.98 -1.22 -7.89
C THR A 386 -7.84 -0.80 -6.43
N ALA A 387 -8.85 -1.13 -5.62
CA ALA A 387 -8.84 -0.88 -4.18
C ALA A 387 -7.86 -1.79 -3.43
N ASP A 388 -7.73 -3.05 -3.83
CA ASP A 388 -6.82 -4.01 -3.22
C ASP A 388 -5.36 -3.63 -3.40
N VAL A 389 -4.96 -2.96 -4.49
CA VAL A 389 -3.54 -2.57 -4.71
C VAL A 389 -2.98 -1.76 -3.54
N THR A 390 -3.74 -0.79 -3.01
CA THR A 390 -3.29 0.05 -1.88
C THR A 390 -3.07 -0.78 -0.62
N TYR A 391 -4.02 -1.66 -0.31
CA TYR A 391 -3.96 -2.53 0.87
C TYR A 391 -2.91 -3.65 0.72
N PHE A 392 -2.75 -4.19 -0.49
CA PHE A 392 -1.72 -5.17 -0.83
C PHE A 392 -0.32 -4.58 -0.60
N LYS A 393 -0.05 -3.35 -1.07
CA LYS A 393 1.24 -2.69 -0.83
C LYS A 393 1.52 -2.49 0.66
N ALA A 394 0.50 -2.12 1.43
CA ALA A 394 0.64 -1.96 2.88
C ALA A 394 0.89 -3.29 3.61
N THR A 395 0.15 -4.34 3.26
CA THR A 395 0.30 -5.68 3.85
C THR A 395 1.61 -6.36 3.45
N HIS A 396 2.07 -6.14 2.22
CA HIS A 396 3.37 -6.60 1.74
C HIS A 396 4.50 -5.92 2.53
N LEU A 397 4.51 -4.57 2.60
CA LEU A 397 5.50 -3.83 3.38
C LEU A 397 5.49 -4.19 4.87
N ARG A 398 4.30 -4.49 5.44
CA ARG A 398 4.18 -4.99 6.81
C ARG A 398 5.01 -6.26 7.02
N GLY A 399 5.01 -7.16 6.04
CA GLY A 399 5.73 -8.44 6.07
C GLY A 399 7.25 -8.33 5.87
N GLU A 400 7.74 -7.22 5.32
CA GLU A 400 9.16 -7.08 4.95
C GLU A 400 10.10 -7.04 6.16
N VAL A 401 11.07 -7.94 6.22
CA VAL A 401 11.95 -8.08 7.40
C VAL A 401 13.03 -6.99 7.49
N GLU A 402 13.40 -6.37 6.36
CA GLU A 402 14.46 -5.36 6.32
C GLU A 402 14.02 -4.00 6.87
N PHE A 403 12.70 -3.76 6.97
CA PHE A 403 12.16 -2.49 7.43
C PHE A 403 11.82 -2.52 8.92
N GLN A 404 12.16 -1.45 9.62
CA GLN A 404 11.75 -1.29 11.02
C GLN A 404 10.26 -0.95 11.12
N ARG A 405 9.62 -1.27 12.25
CA ARG A 405 8.16 -1.11 12.40
C ARG A 405 7.66 0.32 12.17
N VAL A 406 8.33 1.32 12.75
CA VAL A 406 7.95 2.73 12.57
C VAL A 406 8.15 3.18 11.13
N GLU A 407 9.22 2.73 10.49
CA GLU A 407 9.51 3.01 9.09
C GLU A 407 8.42 2.45 8.18
N LYS A 408 7.97 1.20 8.41
CA LYS A 408 6.78 0.63 7.75
C LYS A 408 5.55 1.50 7.97
N TYR A 409 5.30 1.94 9.20
CA TYR A 409 4.16 2.79 9.56
C TYR A 409 4.15 4.09 8.76
N VAL A 410 5.29 4.78 8.70
CA VAL A 410 5.44 6.04 7.97
C VAL A 410 5.21 5.84 6.46
N GLU A 411 5.75 4.78 5.88
CA GLU A 411 5.60 4.50 4.45
C GLU A 411 4.18 4.05 4.08
N ILE A 412 3.52 3.24 4.93
CA ILE A 412 2.10 2.89 4.77
C ILE A 412 1.24 4.16 4.78
N ALA A 413 1.51 5.10 5.70
CA ALA A 413 0.75 6.34 5.76
C ALA A 413 1.00 7.22 4.54
N ARG A 414 2.26 7.32 4.08
CA ARG A 414 2.60 8.05 2.86
C ARG A 414 1.87 7.47 1.64
N GLY A 415 1.85 6.14 1.49
CA GLY A 415 1.14 5.45 0.41
C GLY A 415 -0.37 5.65 0.49
N THR A 416 -0.94 5.47 1.68
CA THR A 416 -2.38 5.61 1.93
C THR A 416 -2.85 7.06 1.72
N ALA A 417 -2.09 8.06 2.20
CA ALA A 417 -2.38 9.47 1.98
C ALA A 417 -2.30 9.86 0.49
N LYS A 418 -1.32 9.31 -0.25
CA LYS A 418 -1.24 9.50 -1.71
C LYS A 418 -2.52 8.99 -2.38
N ASP A 419 -2.94 7.78 -2.03
CA ASP A 419 -4.09 7.15 -2.67
C ASP A 419 -5.43 7.78 -2.28
N TYR A 420 -5.57 8.27 -1.04
CA TYR A 420 -6.66 9.16 -0.68
C TYR A 420 -6.73 10.35 -1.65
N ARG A 421 -5.63 11.09 -1.75
CA ARG A 421 -5.58 12.35 -2.50
C ARG A 421 -5.81 12.15 -3.99
N THR A 422 -5.20 11.12 -4.59
CA THR A 422 -5.22 10.94 -6.05
C THR A 422 -6.35 10.06 -6.55
N LYS A 423 -6.99 9.27 -5.68
CA LYS A 423 -8.01 8.29 -6.08
C LYS A 423 -9.32 8.50 -5.33
N MET A 424 -9.31 8.32 -4.01
CA MET A 424 -10.54 8.32 -3.21
C MET A 424 -11.21 9.69 -3.15
N ASN A 425 -10.45 10.78 -2.95
CA ASN A 425 -11.01 12.12 -2.86
C ASN A 425 -11.66 12.59 -4.17
N PRO A 426 -11.03 12.42 -5.36
CA PRO A 426 -11.71 12.69 -6.63
C PRO A 426 -13.02 11.92 -6.80
N LEU A 427 -13.04 10.62 -6.44
CA LEU A 427 -14.26 9.83 -6.48
C LEU A 427 -15.32 10.40 -5.52
N LEU A 428 -14.94 10.69 -4.28
CA LEU A 428 -15.84 11.26 -3.27
C LEU A 428 -16.44 12.59 -3.74
N ASP A 429 -15.63 13.46 -4.32
CA ASP A 429 -16.05 14.74 -4.88
C ASP A 429 -17.00 14.57 -6.06
N SER A 430 -16.75 13.60 -6.94
CA SER A 430 -17.65 13.29 -8.07
C SER A 430 -19.04 12.83 -7.63
N LYS A 431 -19.19 12.33 -6.41
CA LYS A 431 -20.44 11.82 -5.83
C LYS A 431 -21.13 12.82 -4.90
N LYS A 432 -20.69 14.07 -4.88
CA LYS A 432 -21.25 15.12 -4.01
C LYS A 432 -22.77 15.29 -4.23
N PRO A 433 -23.61 15.04 -3.21
CA PRO A 433 -25.06 15.25 -3.32
C PRO A 433 -25.42 16.74 -3.35
N GLN A 434 -26.64 17.02 -3.81
CA GLN A 434 -27.19 18.38 -3.83
C GLN A 434 -27.24 18.98 -2.41
N THR A 435 -26.74 20.20 -2.27
CA THR A 435 -26.74 20.98 -1.03
C THR A 435 -28.14 21.09 -0.43
N GLY A 436 -28.23 21.03 0.91
CA GLY A 436 -29.50 21.12 1.64
C GLY A 436 -30.27 19.80 1.76
N THR A 437 -29.69 18.68 1.34
CA THR A 437 -30.27 17.34 1.54
C THR A 437 -29.59 16.61 2.70
N ALA A 438 -30.29 15.69 3.37
CA ALA A 438 -29.69 14.83 4.39
C ALA A 438 -28.49 14.02 3.86
N SER A 439 -28.54 13.60 2.58
CA SER A 439 -27.40 12.96 1.92
C SER A 439 -26.17 13.86 1.84
N HIS A 440 -26.37 15.16 1.63
CA HIS A 440 -25.27 16.13 1.57
C HIS A 440 -24.62 16.31 2.94
N GLU A 441 -25.41 16.41 4.00
CA GLU A 441 -24.87 16.49 5.37
C GLU A 441 -24.06 15.25 5.75
N ALA A 442 -24.57 14.06 5.42
CA ALA A 442 -23.83 12.81 5.62
C ALA A 442 -22.53 12.80 4.80
N TRP A 443 -22.60 13.07 3.49
CA TRP A 443 -21.43 13.15 2.61
C TRP A 443 -20.40 14.15 3.13
N GLN A 444 -20.82 15.32 3.60
CA GLN A 444 -19.94 16.34 4.15
C GLN A 444 -19.23 15.84 5.41
N LYS A 445 -19.94 15.17 6.34
CA LYS A 445 -19.32 14.55 7.52
C LYS A 445 -18.29 13.50 7.14
N HIS A 446 -18.57 12.66 6.13
CA HIS A 446 -17.62 11.66 5.63
C HIS A 446 -16.39 12.32 5.00
N LYS A 447 -16.58 13.37 4.21
CA LYS A 447 -15.48 14.12 3.61
C LYS A 447 -14.60 14.76 4.68
N GLU A 448 -15.19 15.44 5.66
CA GLU A 448 -14.45 16.06 6.77
C GLU A 448 -13.69 15.03 7.61
N TYR A 449 -14.29 13.86 7.89
CA TYR A 449 -13.60 12.76 8.57
C TYR A 449 -12.36 12.31 7.79
N TRP A 450 -12.52 12.01 6.50
CA TRP A 450 -11.41 11.53 5.69
C TRP A 450 -10.35 12.58 5.41
N GLU A 451 -10.72 13.86 5.29
CA GLU A 451 -9.75 14.96 5.18
C GLU A 451 -8.88 15.09 6.43
N LYS A 452 -9.46 14.89 7.63
CA LYS A 452 -8.70 14.85 8.90
C LYS A 452 -7.76 13.66 8.92
N VAL A 453 -8.25 12.45 8.65
CA VAL A 453 -7.44 11.23 8.61
C VAL A 453 -6.30 11.35 7.60
N TYR A 454 -6.60 11.83 6.39
CA TYR A 454 -5.62 12.15 5.35
C TYR A 454 -4.56 13.13 5.86
N SER A 455 -4.96 14.23 6.50
CA SER A 455 -4.03 15.25 7.00
C SER A 455 -3.02 14.65 7.98
N VAL A 456 -3.45 13.76 8.89
CA VAL A 456 -2.52 13.08 9.82
C VAL A 456 -1.56 12.17 9.06
N MET A 457 -2.07 11.33 8.15
CA MET A 457 -1.24 10.41 7.36
C MET A 457 -0.24 11.15 6.46
N ASP A 458 -0.65 12.24 5.82
CA ASP A 458 0.19 13.08 4.98
C ASP A 458 1.27 13.80 5.79
N ARG A 459 0.94 14.33 6.98
CA ARG A 459 1.94 14.93 7.88
C ARG A 459 2.95 13.91 8.38
N MET A 460 2.50 12.71 8.78
CA MET A 460 3.40 11.62 9.19
C MET A 460 4.28 11.16 8.02
N GLY A 461 3.66 10.82 6.89
CA GLY A 461 4.34 10.33 5.69
C GLY A 461 5.27 11.35 5.03
N SER A 462 5.13 12.64 5.34
CA SER A 462 6.05 13.71 4.91
C SER A 462 7.06 14.15 5.99
N GLY A 463 7.03 13.54 7.18
CA GLY A 463 7.92 13.88 8.29
C GLY A 463 7.63 15.22 8.97
N ARG A 464 6.44 15.81 8.76
CA ARG A 464 5.99 17.06 9.42
C ARG A 464 5.48 16.83 10.84
N THR A 465 5.12 15.59 11.18
CA THR A 465 4.70 15.19 12.53
C THR A 465 5.42 13.90 12.88
N ASP A 466 5.86 13.76 14.14
CA ASP A 466 6.52 12.54 14.57
C ASP A 466 5.54 11.35 14.55
N PRO A 467 6.01 10.13 14.26
CA PRO A 467 5.11 9.00 14.06
C PRO A 467 4.30 8.60 15.31
N MET A 468 4.82 8.86 16.52
CA MET A 468 4.11 8.52 17.76
C MET A 468 2.89 9.42 17.95
N SER A 469 3.08 10.73 17.81
CA SER A 469 1.96 11.69 17.90
C SER A 469 0.94 11.45 16.80
N ALA A 470 1.39 11.14 15.58
CA ALA A 470 0.49 10.85 14.46
C ALA A 470 -0.28 9.53 14.64
N ASP A 471 0.35 8.45 15.13
CA ASP A 471 -0.35 7.19 15.46
C ASP A 471 -1.42 7.42 16.53
N ARG A 472 -1.10 8.20 17.57
CA ARG A 472 -2.07 8.57 18.61
C ARG A 472 -3.24 9.37 18.04
N GLU A 473 -2.96 10.38 17.21
CA GLU A 473 -4.00 11.22 16.59
C GLU A 473 -4.90 10.39 15.65
N ILE A 474 -4.32 9.47 14.86
CA ILE A 474 -5.09 8.53 14.05
C ILE A 474 -6.03 7.69 14.92
N ARG A 475 -5.52 7.09 16.00
CA ARG A 475 -6.33 6.28 16.91
C ARG A 475 -7.45 7.09 17.55
N GLU A 476 -7.17 8.30 18.00
CA GLU A 476 -8.18 9.19 18.58
C GLU A 476 -9.28 9.55 17.55
N LEU A 477 -8.90 9.86 16.30
CA LEU A 477 -9.84 10.19 15.23
C LEU A 477 -10.71 9.01 14.79
N THR A 478 -10.20 7.78 14.91
CA THR A 478 -10.79 6.57 14.32
C THR A 478 -11.43 5.64 15.35
N GLY A 479 -11.43 6.02 16.63
CA GLY A 479 -11.96 5.20 17.71
C GLY A 479 -11.05 4.03 18.11
N GLY A 480 -9.73 4.16 17.90
CA GLY A 480 -8.70 3.22 18.34
C GLY A 480 -8.00 2.45 17.22
N LYS A 481 -8.43 2.64 15.96
CA LYS A 481 -7.89 1.90 14.82
C LYS A 481 -6.41 2.21 14.58
N SER A 482 -5.67 1.17 14.22
CA SER A 482 -4.32 1.27 13.70
C SER A 482 -4.32 1.83 12.28
N LEU A 483 -3.16 2.26 11.80
CA LEU A 483 -2.98 2.68 10.42
C LEU A 483 -3.34 1.58 9.41
N MET A 484 -3.07 0.31 9.69
CA MET A 484 -3.43 -0.79 8.78
C MET A 484 -4.95 -0.93 8.64
N GLU A 485 -5.67 -0.78 9.74
CA GLU A 485 -7.14 -0.82 9.76
C GLU A 485 -7.72 0.40 9.01
N VAL A 486 -7.10 1.58 9.15
CA VAL A 486 -7.46 2.77 8.37
C VAL A 486 -7.18 2.60 6.88
N THR A 487 -6.07 1.97 6.50
CA THR A 487 -5.78 1.63 5.11
C THR A 487 -6.82 0.64 4.55
N PHE A 488 -7.28 -0.32 5.36
CA PHE A 488 -8.35 -1.23 4.98
C PHE A 488 -9.71 -0.51 4.82
N ASP A 489 -10.05 0.42 5.71
CA ASP A 489 -11.23 1.27 5.56
C ASP A 489 -11.19 2.06 4.25
N LEU A 490 -10.02 2.63 3.90
CA LEU A 490 -9.83 3.38 2.66
C LEU A 490 -10.06 2.48 1.43
N ARG A 491 -9.52 1.25 1.47
CA ARG A 491 -9.75 0.24 0.43
C ARG A 491 -11.24 -0.03 0.25
N ASN A 492 -11.97 -0.32 1.32
CA ASN A 492 -13.40 -0.64 1.25
C ASN A 492 -14.23 0.54 0.73
N PHE A 493 -13.91 1.75 1.19
CA PHE A 493 -14.64 2.93 0.76
C PHE A 493 -14.34 3.31 -0.68
N MET A 494 -13.09 3.19 -1.12
CA MET A 494 -12.70 3.42 -2.51
C MET A 494 -13.38 2.43 -3.47
N GLU A 495 -13.45 1.14 -3.13
CA GLU A 495 -14.20 0.15 -3.92
C GLU A 495 -15.66 0.58 -4.08
N SER A 496 -16.31 0.95 -2.97
CA SER A 496 -17.72 1.38 -2.97
C SER A 496 -17.95 2.60 -3.85
N LEU A 497 -17.08 3.62 -3.75
CA LEU A 497 -17.19 4.84 -4.54
C LEU A 497 -17.01 4.60 -6.05
N MET A 498 -16.22 3.60 -6.45
CA MET A 498 -16.03 3.23 -7.86
C MET A 498 -17.24 2.49 -8.43
N ILE A 499 -17.92 1.67 -7.62
CA ILE A 499 -19.08 0.89 -8.05
C ILE A 499 -20.30 1.82 -8.25
N LEU A 500 -20.54 2.73 -7.30
CA LEU A 500 -21.56 3.78 -7.36
C LEU A 500 -21.40 4.66 -8.61
#